data_AF-D4B2W1-F1
#
_entry.id   AF-D4B2W1-F1
#
_cell.length_a   1.000
_cell.length_b   1.000
_cell.length_c   1.000
_cell.angle_alpha   90.00
_cell.angle_beta   90.00
_cell.angle_gamma   90.00
#
_symmetry.space_group_name_H-M   'P 1'
#
loop_
_entity.id
_entity.type
_entity.pdbx_description
1 polymer ?
#
loop_
_entity_poly.entity_id
_entity_poly.type
_entity_poly.pdbx_seq_one_letter_code
_entity_poly.pdbx_strand_id
1 'polypeptide(L)'
;MSVVFQTGDTEFGGSGNLDINFWVEDPAGHKIHSKNSISSDEFTFTAKRDGKYVYCFGNEAWSSNSKEVTFNVHGTVYVPASEHPSDPLEAEVMRLSDELAQVKDEQSYIIVRERTHRNTAESTNSRVKWWSLFQLAVLIANGIFQVWWLKRFFEVPCPFPRIYLDIPELIHSYIYRLRESFNSYPVFLSAYYEMSNAMGLFYVE
;
A
#
# COMPACT_ATOMS: atom_id res chain seq x y z
N MET A 1 -18.41 -15.54 21.45
CA MET A 1 -18.48 -15.18 20.02
C MET A 1 -18.01 -13.75 19.92
N SER A 2 -17.09 -13.44 19.01
CA SER A 2 -16.64 -12.09 18.73
C SER A 2 -16.80 -11.79 17.24
N VAL A 3 -17.12 -10.53 16.95
CA VAL A 3 -17.22 -10.02 15.59
C VAL A 3 -16.39 -8.75 15.50
N VAL A 4 -15.53 -8.70 14.50
CA VAL A 4 -14.71 -7.54 14.18
C VAL A 4 -15.01 -7.17 12.73
N PHE A 5 -15.19 -5.88 12.46
CA PHE A 5 -15.37 -5.41 11.10
C PHE A 5 -14.69 -4.08 10.85
N GLN A 6 -14.37 -3.84 9.57
CA GLN A 6 -13.87 -2.58 9.06
C GLN A 6 -14.51 -2.28 7.70
N THR A 7 -14.83 -1.01 7.48
CA THR A 7 -15.45 -0.51 6.25
C THR A 7 -14.40 0.13 5.35
N GLY A 8 -14.47 -0.18 4.06
CA GLY A 8 -13.58 0.34 3.02
C GLY A 8 -14.35 0.75 1.76
N ASP A 9 -13.59 1.19 0.76
CA ASP A 9 -14.10 1.66 -0.53
C ASP A 9 -13.86 0.65 -1.64
N THR A 10 -14.89 0.37 -2.44
CA THR A 10 -14.78 -0.49 -3.64
C THR A 10 -14.24 0.26 -4.87
N GLU A 11 -14.35 1.60 -4.91
CA GLU A 11 -14.02 2.41 -6.09
C GLU A 11 -12.84 3.35 -5.86
N PHE A 12 -12.02 3.55 -6.90
CA PHE A 12 -10.84 4.43 -6.93
C PHE A 12 -11.16 5.93 -6.70
N GLY A 13 -12.43 6.30 -6.50
CA GLY A 13 -12.90 7.66 -6.22
C GLY A 13 -13.13 8.00 -4.74
N GLY A 14 -13.07 7.02 -3.84
CA GLY A 14 -13.27 7.20 -2.39
C GLY A 14 -14.70 7.58 -2.01
N SER A 15 -15.40 6.74 -1.25
CA SER A 15 -16.65 7.14 -0.60
C SER A 15 -16.25 7.99 0.59
N GLY A 16 -16.23 9.32 0.42
CA GLY A 16 -15.66 10.24 1.41
C GLY A 16 -16.14 10.03 2.85
N ASN A 17 -17.31 9.43 3.07
CA ASN A 17 -17.72 8.87 4.34
C ASN A 17 -17.75 7.32 4.28
N LEU A 18 -17.10 6.66 5.26
CA LEU A 18 -17.05 5.20 5.41
C LEU A 18 -17.92 4.69 6.57
N ASP A 19 -18.74 5.55 7.15
CA ASP A 19 -19.53 5.20 8.33
C ASP A 19 -20.78 4.41 7.94
N ILE A 20 -21.10 3.42 8.75
CA ILE A 20 -22.28 2.56 8.62
C ILE A 20 -22.98 2.37 9.97
N ASN A 21 -24.20 1.86 9.93
CA ASN A 21 -24.92 1.42 11.11
C ASN A 21 -24.68 -0.07 11.30
N PHE A 22 -24.24 -0.50 12.48
CA PHE A 22 -24.01 -1.89 12.81
C PHE A 22 -24.91 -2.30 13.97
N TRP A 23 -25.56 -3.46 13.85
CA TRP A 23 -26.27 -4.05 14.97
C TRP A 23 -26.26 -5.57 14.93
N VAL A 24 -26.42 -6.16 16.11
CA VAL A 24 -26.47 -7.61 16.31
C VAL A 24 -27.79 -7.98 16.96
N GLU A 25 -28.48 -8.96 16.38
CA GLU A 25 -29.77 -9.46 16.86
C GLU A 25 -29.63 -10.86 17.46
N ASP A 26 -30.31 -11.08 18.59
CA ASP A 26 -30.46 -12.40 19.19
C ASP A 26 -31.48 -13.27 18.43
N PRO A 27 -31.58 -14.57 18.72
CA PRO A 27 -32.55 -15.46 18.07
C PRO A 27 -34.03 -15.08 18.32
N ALA A 28 -34.30 -14.19 19.28
CA ALA A 28 -35.62 -13.66 19.56
C ALA A 28 -35.88 -12.30 18.86
N GLY A 29 -34.94 -11.80 18.05
CA GLY A 29 -35.04 -10.54 17.31
C GLY A 29 -34.69 -9.28 18.11
N HIS A 30 -34.14 -9.42 19.31
CA HIS A 30 -33.71 -8.27 20.11
C HIS A 30 -32.30 -7.81 19.72
N LYS A 31 -32.13 -6.50 19.53
CA LYS A 31 -30.82 -5.88 19.28
C LYS A 31 -30.00 -5.88 20.56
N ILE A 32 -29.00 -6.75 20.63
CA ILE A 32 -28.08 -6.86 21.77
C ILE A 32 -26.92 -5.87 21.70
N HIS A 33 -26.61 -5.39 20.49
CA HIS A 33 -25.62 -4.34 20.24
C HIS A 33 -26.10 -3.50 19.06
N SER A 34 -25.96 -2.18 19.16
CA SER A 34 -26.33 -1.27 18.09
C SER A 34 -25.47 -0.01 18.16
N LYS A 35 -24.82 0.30 17.06
CA LYS A 35 -23.98 1.48 16.86
C LYS A 35 -24.35 2.10 15.53
N ASN A 36 -24.41 3.43 15.52
CA ASN A 36 -24.71 4.20 14.32
C ASN A 36 -23.50 5.01 13.94
N SER A 37 -23.30 5.23 12.64
CA SER A 37 -22.24 6.08 12.09
C SER A 37 -20.82 5.67 12.55
N ILE A 38 -20.44 4.41 12.32
CA ILE A 38 -19.11 3.91 12.65
C ILE A 38 -18.45 3.23 11.44
N SER A 39 -17.14 3.36 11.31
CA SER A 39 -16.36 2.73 10.23
C SER A 39 -15.76 1.38 10.64
N SER A 40 -15.58 1.13 11.93
CA SER A 40 -15.07 -0.13 12.50
C SER A 40 -15.55 -0.34 13.92
N ASP A 41 -15.76 -1.59 14.34
CA ASP A 41 -16.01 -1.96 15.74
C ASP A 41 -15.54 -3.38 16.02
N GLU A 42 -15.31 -3.67 17.29
CA GLU A 42 -15.07 -5.01 17.82
C GLU A 42 -16.05 -5.27 18.95
N PHE A 43 -16.90 -6.27 18.76
CA PHE A 43 -17.91 -6.65 19.75
C PHE A 43 -17.78 -8.12 20.12
N THR A 44 -17.58 -8.38 21.41
CA THR A 44 -17.52 -9.72 21.98
C THR A 44 -18.72 -9.95 22.89
N PHE A 45 -19.46 -11.03 22.65
CA PHE A 45 -20.58 -11.43 23.49
C PHE A 45 -20.62 -12.95 23.73
N THR A 46 -21.30 -13.32 24.82
CA THR A 46 -21.61 -14.71 25.14
C THR A 46 -23.05 -14.98 24.79
N ALA A 47 -23.29 -16.02 23.96
CA ALA A 47 -24.64 -16.44 23.59
C ALA A 47 -25.39 -16.94 24.83
N LYS A 48 -26.50 -16.27 25.18
CA LYS A 48 -27.34 -16.64 26.34
C LYS A 48 -28.42 -17.66 25.99
N ARG A 49 -28.73 -17.78 24.70
CA ARG A 49 -29.77 -18.63 24.15
C ARG A 49 -29.25 -19.31 22.89
N ASP A 50 -29.66 -20.55 22.70
CA ASP A 50 -29.39 -21.31 21.49
C ASP A 50 -30.22 -20.75 20.35
N GLY A 51 -29.62 -20.66 19.16
CA GLY A 51 -30.29 -20.21 17.95
C GLY A 51 -29.41 -19.35 17.07
N LYS A 52 -30.03 -18.78 16.02
CA LYS A 52 -29.36 -17.95 15.02
C LYS A 52 -29.22 -16.51 15.51
N TYR A 53 -27.99 -16.04 15.62
CA TYR A 53 -27.68 -14.62 15.79
C TYR A 53 -27.46 -13.99 14.42
N VAL A 54 -27.91 -12.74 14.24
CA VAL A 54 -27.83 -12.02 12.97
C VAL A 54 -26.96 -10.77 13.14
N TYR A 55 -25.97 -10.62 12.27
CA TYR A 55 -25.11 -9.43 12.18
C TYR A 55 -25.56 -8.60 10.99
N CYS A 56 -25.89 -7.34 11.22
CA CYS A 56 -26.47 -6.46 10.22
C CYS A 56 -25.62 -5.21 10.02
N PHE A 57 -25.38 -4.86 8.75
CA PHE A 57 -24.66 -3.67 8.31
C PHE A 57 -25.60 -2.82 7.46
N GLY A 58 -25.93 -1.63 7.95
CA GLY A 58 -26.86 -0.70 7.30
C GLY A 58 -26.15 0.51 6.70
N ASN A 59 -26.42 0.76 5.43
CA ASN A 59 -25.97 1.95 4.70
C ASN A 59 -27.14 2.90 4.41
N GLU A 60 -27.87 3.30 5.45
CA GLU A 60 -29.09 4.11 5.30
C GLU A 60 -28.78 5.62 5.30
N ALA A 61 -27.72 6.05 5.98
CA ALA A 61 -27.38 7.46 6.14
C ALA A 61 -26.69 8.10 4.91
N TRP A 62 -25.93 7.32 4.13
CA TRP A 62 -25.16 7.81 2.97
C TRP A 62 -25.29 6.85 1.77
N SER A 63 -26.54 6.63 1.35
CA SER A 63 -26.91 5.71 0.27
C SER A 63 -26.37 6.05 -1.12
N SER A 64 -25.69 7.19 -1.29
CA SER A 64 -25.19 7.62 -2.59
C SER A 64 -24.02 6.80 -3.11
N ASN A 65 -23.30 6.09 -2.24
CA ASN A 65 -22.12 5.30 -2.61
C ASN A 65 -22.18 3.89 -1.98
N SER A 66 -21.75 2.89 -2.73
CA SER A 66 -21.50 1.55 -2.20
C SER A 66 -20.31 1.56 -1.25
N LYS A 67 -20.38 0.78 -0.18
CA LYS A 67 -19.30 0.60 0.81
C LYS A 67 -18.95 -0.88 0.88
N GLU A 68 -17.65 -1.19 0.99
CA GLU A 68 -17.17 -2.55 1.23
C GLU A 68 -17.06 -2.80 2.73
N VAL A 69 -17.56 -3.92 3.22
CA VAL A 69 -17.41 -4.30 4.64
C VAL A 69 -16.63 -5.60 4.71
N THR A 70 -15.46 -5.54 5.32
CA THR A 70 -14.67 -6.73 5.68
C THR A 70 -14.98 -7.08 7.13
N PHE A 71 -15.48 -8.29 7.38
CA PHE A 71 -15.82 -8.76 8.72
C PHE A 71 -15.23 -10.13 9.00
N ASN A 72 -14.90 -10.38 10.26
CA ASN A 72 -14.47 -11.68 10.76
C ASN A 72 -15.29 -12.03 12.00
N VAL A 73 -15.81 -13.26 12.05
CA VAL A 73 -16.59 -13.79 13.17
C VAL A 73 -15.81 -14.94 13.79
N HIS A 74 -15.34 -14.74 15.03
CA HIS A 74 -14.69 -15.78 15.80
C HIS A 74 -15.66 -16.39 16.82
N GLY A 75 -15.86 -17.70 16.76
CA GLY A 75 -16.68 -18.41 17.72
C GLY A 75 -16.42 -19.91 17.65
N THR A 76 -16.39 -20.56 18.80
CA THR A 76 -16.41 -22.03 18.88
C THR A 76 -17.78 -22.50 18.41
N VAL A 77 -17.87 -22.99 17.18
CA VAL A 77 -19.07 -23.69 16.69
C VAL A 77 -19.11 -25.03 17.44
N TYR A 78 -19.93 -25.12 18.47
CA TYR A 78 -20.29 -26.42 19.03
C TYR A 78 -21.22 -27.11 18.03
N VAL A 79 -20.64 -27.88 17.12
CA VAL A 79 -21.39 -28.88 16.36
C VAL A 79 -21.87 -29.90 17.39
N PRO A 80 -23.18 -30.15 17.54
CA PRO A 80 -23.68 -31.12 18.52
C PRO A 80 -23.04 -32.49 18.25
N ALA A 81 -22.51 -33.11 19.30
CA ALA A 81 -21.78 -34.37 19.27
C ALA A 81 -22.58 -35.59 18.76
N SER A 82 -23.81 -35.40 18.30
CA SER A 82 -24.64 -36.45 17.70
C SER A 82 -24.15 -36.92 16.32
N GLU A 83 -23.15 -36.25 15.75
CA GLU A 83 -22.57 -36.56 14.44
C GLU A 83 -21.05 -36.79 14.52
N HIS A 84 -20.53 -37.19 15.69
CA HIS A 84 -19.15 -37.66 15.79
C HIS A 84 -19.04 -39.11 15.29
N PRO A 85 -18.13 -39.39 14.35
CA PRO A 85 -17.86 -40.76 13.96
C PRO A 85 -17.25 -41.53 15.11
N SER A 86 -17.71 -42.77 15.32
CA SER A 86 -17.27 -43.64 16.41
C SER A 86 -15.80 -44.11 16.30
N ASP A 87 -15.11 -43.76 15.21
CA ASP A 87 -13.74 -44.17 14.94
C ASP A 87 -12.73 -43.10 15.41
N PRO A 88 -11.84 -43.41 16.38
CA PRO A 88 -10.82 -42.48 16.86
C PRO A 88 -9.88 -41.96 15.77
N LEU A 89 -9.76 -42.65 14.63
CA LEU A 89 -8.98 -42.18 13.49
C LEU A 89 -9.66 -41.02 12.76
N GLU A 90 -10.98 -41.09 12.53
CA GLU A 90 -11.73 -40.02 11.86
C GLU A 90 -11.76 -38.75 12.71
N ALA A 91 -11.82 -38.89 14.04
CA ALA A 91 -11.74 -37.77 14.97
C ALA A 91 -10.41 -37.00 14.86
N GLU A 92 -9.27 -37.70 14.76
CA GLU A 92 -7.96 -37.02 14.64
C GLU A 92 -7.78 -36.39 13.25
N VAL A 93 -8.28 -37.02 12.18
CA VAL A 93 -8.26 -36.45 10.83
C VAL A 93 -9.11 -35.17 10.76
N MET A 94 -10.27 -35.16 11.40
CA MET A 94 -11.14 -33.99 11.48
C MET A 94 -10.48 -32.86 12.28
N ARG A 95 -9.80 -33.19 13.39
CA ARG A 95 -9.01 -32.23 14.18
C ARG A 95 -7.88 -31.59 13.37
N LEU A 96 -7.12 -32.40 12.62
CA LEU A 96 -6.07 -31.92 11.72
C LEU A 96 -6.61 -31.05 10.58
N SER A 97 -7.78 -31.42 10.03
CA SER A 97 -8.45 -30.63 9.00
C SER A 97 -8.85 -29.25 9.50
N ASP A 98 -9.39 -29.16 10.73
CA ASP A 98 -9.76 -27.88 11.35
C ASP A 98 -8.52 -27.01 11.63
N GLU A 99 -7.43 -27.58 12.16
CA GLU A 99 -6.19 -26.84 12.37
C GLU A 99 -5.59 -26.34 11.03
N LEU A 100 -5.63 -27.16 9.98
CA LEU A 100 -5.19 -26.75 8.64
C LEU A 100 -6.08 -25.67 8.01
N ALA A 101 -7.40 -25.73 8.23
CA ALA A 101 -8.32 -24.71 7.79
C ALA A 101 -8.01 -23.37 8.46
N GLN A 102 -7.71 -23.39 9.77
CA GLN A 102 -7.31 -22.20 10.51
C GLN A 102 -5.99 -21.60 9.96
N VAL A 103 -4.97 -22.42 9.73
CA VAL A 103 -3.69 -21.95 9.15
C VAL A 103 -3.88 -21.39 7.74
N LYS A 104 -4.75 -22.00 6.93
CA LYS A 104 -5.04 -21.54 5.57
C LYS A 104 -5.70 -20.16 5.59
N ASP A 105 -6.63 -19.93 6.50
CA ASP A 105 -7.28 -18.62 6.66
C ASP A 105 -6.28 -17.54 7.09
N GLU A 106 -5.35 -17.87 8.00
CA GLU A 106 -4.26 -16.96 8.40
C GLU A 106 -3.32 -16.63 7.23
N GLN A 107 -2.93 -17.63 6.45
CA GLN A 107 -2.11 -17.42 5.25
C GLN A 107 -2.81 -16.52 4.22
N SER A 108 -4.12 -16.72 4.01
CA SER A 108 -4.91 -15.89 3.10
C SER A 108 -4.88 -14.42 3.51
N TYR A 109 -5.04 -14.14 4.81
CA TYR A 109 -4.92 -12.79 5.37
C TYR A 109 -3.52 -12.17 5.14
N ILE A 110 -2.45 -12.93 5.38
CA ILE A 110 -1.06 -12.47 5.17
C ILE A 110 -0.83 -12.10 3.70
N ILE A 111 -1.33 -12.90 2.76
CA ILE A 111 -1.18 -12.64 1.32
C ILE A 111 -1.87 -11.34 0.91
N VAL A 112 -3.10 -11.10 1.39
CA VAL A 112 -3.84 -9.85 1.08
C VAL A 112 -3.10 -8.63 1.63
N ARG A 113 -2.58 -8.74 2.85
CA ARG A 113 -1.77 -7.69 3.47
C ARG A 113 -0.49 -7.43 2.66
N GLU A 114 0.25 -8.47 2.27
CA GLU A 114 1.47 -8.34 1.46
C GLU A 114 1.21 -7.65 0.13
N ARG A 115 0.13 -8.03 -0.59
CA ARG A 115 -0.25 -7.38 -1.87
C ARG A 115 -0.46 -5.88 -1.69
N THR A 116 -1.11 -5.47 -0.60
CA THR A 116 -1.37 -4.06 -0.29
C THR A 116 -0.08 -3.30 0.04
N HIS A 117 0.80 -3.90 0.86
CA HIS A 117 2.12 -3.32 1.16
C HIS A 117 2.99 -3.21 -0.09
N ARG A 118 2.96 -4.21 -0.97
CA ARG A 118 3.72 -4.20 -2.23
C ARG A 118 3.23 -3.09 -3.17
N ASN A 119 1.92 -2.96 -3.37
CA ASN A 119 1.35 -1.91 -4.23
C ASN A 119 1.67 -0.50 -3.70
N THR A 120 1.68 -0.33 -2.38
CA THR A 120 2.03 0.95 -1.75
C THR A 120 3.52 1.27 -1.91
N ALA A 121 4.39 0.27 -1.73
CA ALA A 121 5.83 0.43 -1.95
C ALA A 121 6.14 0.75 -3.42
N GLU A 122 5.49 0.06 -4.37
CA GLU A 122 5.69 0.27 -5.81
C GLU A 122 5.25 1.66 -6.26
N SER A 123 4.03 2.09 -5.89
CA SER A 123 3.52 3.42 -6.27
C SER A 123 4.35 4.57 -5.66
N THR A 124 4.83 4.41 -4.43
CA THR A 124 5.73 5.38 -3.78
C THR A 124 7.07 5.43 -4.52
N ASN A 125 7.64 4.27 -4.83
CA ASN A 125 8.90 4.16 -5.57
C ASN A 125 8.81 4.85 -6.94
N SER A 126 7.74 4.62 -7.72
CA SER A 126 7.55 5.28 -9.01
C SER A 126 7.48 6.80 -8.91
N ARG A 127 6.76 7.34 -7.92
CA ARG A 127 6.65 8.79 -7.71
C ARG A 127 8.00 9.41 -7.37
N VAL A 128 8.75 8.79 -6.47
CA VAL A 128 10.10 9.24 -6.10
C VAL A 128 11.02 9.20 -7.31
N LYS A 129 11.00 8.11 -8.09
CA LYS A 129 11.80 7.97 -9.33
C LYS A 129 11.56 9.12 -10.32
N TRP A 130 10.30 9.43 -10.61
CA TRP A 130 9.95 10.53 -11.52
C TRP A 130 10.38 11.89 -10.98
N TRP A 131 10.24 12.12 -9.69
CA TRP A 131 10.69 13.36 -9.04
C TRP A 131 12.22 13.51 -9.10
N SER A 132 12.96 12.44 -8.85
CA SER A 132 14.43 12.42 -8.98
C SER A 132 14.88 12.72 -10.42
N LEU A 133 14.21 12.15 -11.42
CA LEU A 133 14.50 12.39 -12.83
C LEU A 133 14.27 13.85 -13.21
N PHE A 134 13.16 14.43 -12.73
CA PHE A 134 12.85 15.85 -12.93
C PHE A 134 13.93 16.77 -12.32
N GLN A 135 14.33 16.52 -11.06
CA GLN A 135 15.38 17.31 -10.40
C GLN A 135 16.69 17.28 -11.17
N LEU A 136 17.08 16.09 -11.64
CA LEU A 136 18.31 15.92 -12.41
C LEU A 136 18.26 16.65 -13.76
N ALA A 137 17.11 16.62 -14.46
CA ALA A 137 16.91 17.39 -15.69
C ALA A 137 17.02 18.91 -15.46
N VAL A 138 16.45 19.42 -14.35
CA VAL A 138 16.54 20.83 -13.97
C VAL A 138 17.99 21.26 -13.68
N LEU A 139 18.78 20.40 -13.03
CA LEU A 139 20.20 20.66 -12.79
C LEU A 139 21.00 20.76 -14.10
N ILE A 140 20.78 19.84 -15.04
CA ILE A 140 21.42 19.88 -16.36
C ILE A 140 21.03 21.15 -17.12
N ALA A 141 19.74 21.50 -17.13
CA ALA A 141 19.24 22.71 -17.78
C ALA A 141 19.88 23.98 -17.19
N ASN A 142 20.02 24.05 -15.86
CA ASN A 142 20.72 25.16 -15.20
C ASN A 142 22.20 25.21 -15.60
N GLY A 143 22.89 24.07 -15.68
CA GLY A 143 24.28 24.00 -16.14
C GLY A 143 24.43 24.55 -17.56
N ILE A 144 23.57 24.11 -18.50
CA ILE A 144 23.58 24.62 -19.89
C ILE A 144 23.29 26.12 -19.93
N PHE A 145 22.29 26.57 -19.16
CA PHE A 145 21.92 27.97 -19.07
C PHE A 145 23.07 28.85 -18.56
N GLN A 146 23.75 28.41 -17.51
CA GLN A 146 24.93 29.10 -16.95
C GLN A 146 26.03 29.25 -18.00
N VAL A 147 26.34 28.20 -18.77
CA VAL A 147 27.36 28.25 -19.83
C VAL A 147 26.95 29.17 -20.97
N TRP A 148 25.70 29.08 -21.41
CA TRP A 148 25.17 29.92 -22.49
C TRP A 148 25.20 31.41 -22.09
N TRP A 149 24.77 31.72 -20.87
CA TRP A 149 24.79 33.07 -20.32
C TRP A 149 26.20 33.64 -20.24
N LEU A 150 27.17 32.88 -19.72
CA LEU A 150 28.57 33.30 -19.66
C LEU A 150 29.17 33.52 -21.06
N LYS A 151 28.92 32.60 -22.01
CA LYS A 151 29.39 32.76 -23.40
C LYS A 151 28.85 34.04 -24.05
N ARG A 152 27.58 34.37 -23.81
CA ARG A 152 26.93 35.59 -24.31
C ARG A 152 27.52 36.86 -23.69
N PHE A 153 27.89 36.81 -22.41
CA PHE A 153 28.50 37.95 -21.71
C PHE A 153 29.93 38.24 -22.18
N PHE A 154 30.71 37.21 -22.54
CA PHE A 154 32.09 37.34 -22.99
C PHE A 154 32.27 37.45 -24.52
N GLU A 155 31.19 37.69 -25.28
CA GLU A 155 31.26 37.93 -26.73
C GLU A 155 31.68 39.39 -27.08
N VAL A 156 31.92 40.23 -26.08
CA VAL A 156 32.68 41.48 -26.23
C VAL A 156 34.18 41.18 -26.22
N PRO A 157 34.97 41.60 -27.23
CA PRO A 157 36.37 41.23 -27.31
C PRO A 157 37.16 41.95 -26.21
N CYS A 158 37.55 41.21 -25.17
CA CYS A 158 38.55 41.66 -24.20
C CYS A 158 39.84 40.82 -24.33
N PRO A 159 41.02 41.44 -24.18
CA PRO A 159 42.30 40.78 -24.33
C PRO A 159 42.71 40.19 -22.97
N PHE A 160 42.12 39.07 -22.57
CA PHE A 160 42.62 38.30 -21.42
C PHE A 160 42.74 36.81 -21.75
N PRO A 161 43.70 36.10 -21.13
CA PRO A 161 44.05 34.74 -21.54
C PRO A 161 42.86 33.80 -21.34
N ARG A 162 42.69 32.91 -22.32
CA ARG A 162 41.62 31.91 -22.41
C ARG A 162 41.66 30.98 -21.18
N ILE A 163 40.88 31.28 -20.14
CA ILE A 163 40.58 30.28 -19.12
C ILE A 163 39.66 29.27 -19.82
N TYR A 164 40.21 28.13 -20.23
CA TYR A 164 39.41 26.98 -20.59
C TYR A 164 38.66 26.57 -19.33
N LEU A 165 37.42 27.04 -19.20
CA LEU A 165 36.51 26.55 -18.20
C LEU A 165 36.13 25.15 -18.68
N ASP A 166 36.80 24.11 -18.15
CA ASP A 166 36.48 22.70 -18.38
C ASP A 166 35.16 22.34 -17.69
N ILE A 167 34.10 22.98 -18.15
CA ILE A 167 32.73 22.77 -17.71
C ILE A 167 32.28 21.31 -17.90
N PRO A 168 32.69 20.57 -18.96
CA PRO A 168 32.37 19.15 -19.08
C PRO A 168 32.94 18.31 -17.93
N GLU A 169 34.18 18.57 -17.50
CA GLU A 169 34.83 17.88 -16.37
C GLU A 169 34.16 18.19 -15.03
N LEU A 170 33.75 19.44 -14.81
CA LEU A 170 33.03 19.85 -13.61
C LEU A 170 31.64 19.20 -13.51
N ILE A 171 30.91 19.12 -14.62
CA ILE A 171 29.61 18.44 -14.68
C ILE A 171 29.80 16.93 -14.45
N HIS A 172 30.81 16.32 -15.05
CA HIS A 172 31.12 14.90 -14.86
C HIS A 172 31.50 14.59 -13.41
N SER A 173 32.36 15.41 -12.79
CA SER A 173 32.76 15.27 -11.38
C SER A 173 31.59 15.49 -10.40
N TYR A 174 30.65 16.39 -10.73
CA TYR A 174 29.46 16.64 -9.91
C TYR A 174 28.45 15.49 -10.03
N ILE A 175 28.25 14.94 -11.24
CA ILE A 175 27.41 13.78 -11.48
C ILE A 175 27.97 12.53 -10.77
N TYR A 176 29.28 12.31 -10.83
CA TYR A 176 29.93 11.21 -10.10
C TYR A 176 29.78 11.35 -8.58
N ARG A 177 29.94 12.56 -8.04
CA ARG A 177 29.71 12.82 -6.60
C ARG A 177 28.25 12.62 -6.18
N LEU A 178 27.30 12.95 -7.04
CA LEU A 178 25.88 12.67 -6.80
C LEU A 178 25.61 11.16 -6.79
N ARG A 179 26.20 10.37 -7.71
CA ARG A 179 26.11 8.91 -7.68
C ARG A 179 26.58 8.33 -6.35
N GLU A 180 27.71 8.81 -5.84
CA GLU A 180 28.29 8.35 -4.57
C GLU A 180 27.40 8.71 -3.36
N SER A 181 26.86 9.93 -3.34
CA SER A 181 25.99 10.41 -2.26
C SER A 181 24.61 9.73 -2.22
N PHE A 182 24.15 9.16 -3.35
CA PHE A 182 22.86 8.50 -3.47
C PHE A 182 22.96 6.97 -3.62
N ASN A 183 24.15 6.37 -3.45
CA ASN A 183 24.38 4.93 -3.60
C ASN A 183 23.58 4.07 -2.58
N SER A 184 23.15 4.66 -1.46
CA SER A 184 22.24 4.01 -0.50
C SER A 184 20.76 4.00 -0.90
N TYR A 185 20.39 4.69 -2.00
CA TYR A 185 19.00 4.82 -2.44
C TYR A 185 18.81 4.12 -3.80
N PRO A 186 18.35 2.86 -3.84
CA PRO A 186 18.27 2.06 -5.07
C PRO A 186 17.40 2.68 -6.16
N VAL A 187 16.41 3.48 -5.77
CA VAL A 187 15.50 4.21 -6.67
C VAL A 187 16.22 5.31 -7.45
N PHE A 188 17.08 6.07 -6.79
CA PHE A 188 17.86 7.13 -7.42
C PHE A 188 18.91 6.55 -8.36
N LEU A 189 19.53 5.43 -7.97
CA LEU A 189 20.49 4.73 -8.81
C LEU A 189 19.82 4.20 -10.09
N SER A 190 18.62 3.62 -9.98
CA SER A 190 17.82 3.17 -11.14
C SER A 190 17.46 4.31 -12.09
N ALA A 191 17.00 5.46 -11.56
CA ALA A 191 16.68 6.63 -12.38
C ALA A 191 17.92 7.19 -13.10
N TYR A 192 19.07 7.22 -12.41
CA TYR A 192 20.35 7.62 -12.98
C TYR A 192 20.77 6.72 -14.15
N TYR A 193 20.70 5.39 -13.98
CA TYR A 193 21.04 4.43 -15.03
C TYR A 193 20.12 4.56 -16.26
N GLU A 194 18.80 4.70 -16.06
CA GLU A 194 17.86 4.91 -17.16
C GLU A 194 18.14 6.21 -17.92
N MET A 195 18.41 7.31 -17.21
CA MET A 195 18.70 8.59 -17.84
C MET A 195 20.04 8.57 -18.58
N SER A 196 21.05 7.93 -17.99
CA SER A 196 22.37 7.76 -18.62
C SER A 196 22.31 6.87 -19.87
N ASN A 197 21.44 5.86 -19.88
CA ASN A 197 21.14 5.06 -21.06
C ASN A 197 20.38 5.88 -22.13
N ALA A 198 19.38 6.67 -21.72
CA ALA A 198 18.62 7.56 -22.60
C ALA A 198 19.47 8.67 -23.24
N MET A 199 20.50 9.16 -22.54
CA MET A 199 21.45 10.16 -23.04
C MET A 199 22.65 9.56 -23.79
N GLY A 200 22.72 8.23 -23.94
CA GLY A 200 23.83 7.56 -24.63
C GLY A 200 25.18 7.68 -23.94
N LEU A 201 25.23 8.06 -22.66
CA LEU A 201 26.48 8.25 -21.91
C LEU A 201 27.16 6.92 -21.50
N PHE A 202 26.50 5.78 -21.71
CA PHE A 202 27.05 4.42 -21.49
C PHE A 202 27.41 3.67 -22.79
N TYR A 203 27.52 4.36 -23.93
CA TYR A 203 28.05 3.79 -25.18
C TYR A 203 29.43 4.37 -25.52
N VAL A 204 30.44 4.04 -24.71
CA VAL A 204 31.84 3.83 -25.16
C VAL A 204 32.42 2.78 -24.21
N GLU A 205 32.65 1.58 -24.74
CA GLU A 205 33.29 0.36 -24.19
C GLU A 205 33.35 0.15 -22.66
#